data_AF-A0A7L2HW34-F1
#
_entry.id   AF-A0A7L2HW34-F1
#
_cell.length_a   1.000
_cell.length_b   1.000
_cell.length_c   1.000
_cell.angle_alpha   90.00
_cell.angle_beta   90.00
_cell.angle_gamma   90.00
#
_symmetry.space_group_name_H-M   'P 1'
#
loop_
_entity.id
_entity.type
_entity.pdbx_description
1 polymer ?
#
loop_
_entity_poly.entity_id
_entity_poly.type
_entity_poly.pdbx_seq_one_letter_code
_entity_poly.pdbx_strand_id
1 'polypeptide(L)'
;ECPLCLLRHSKDRFPEIMTCHHRSCVDCLRQYLRIEISESRVNISCPECSERFNPHDIRLILNDDILMEKYEEFMLRRWLVADPDCRWCPAPDCGYAVIAFGCASCPKLTCGREGCGTEFCYHCKQIWHPNQTCDAARQERAQSLRLRTIRSSSISYSQESGAAADDIKPCPRCAAYIIKMNDGSCNHMTCAVCGCEFCWLCMKEISDLHYLSPSGCTFWGKKPWSRKKKILWQLGTLVGAPVGIALIAGIAIPAMIIGIPVYVGRKV
;
A
#
# COMPACT_ATOMS: atom_id res chain seq x y z
N GLU A 1 2.89 8.71 33.87
CA GLU A 1 1.69 9.07 33.11
C GLU A 1 1.77 8.41 31.74
N CYS A 2 0.67 7.95 31.17
CA CYS A 2 0.65 7.34 29.86
C CYS A 2 0.48 8.41 28.76
N PRO A 3 1.31 8.44 27.71
CA PRO A 3 1.22 9.47 26.65
C PRO A 3 -0.04 9.32 25.77
N LEU A 4 -0.69 8.15 25.77
CA LEU A 4 -1.88 7.89 24.94
C LEU A 4 -3.20 8.27 25.62
N CYS A 5 -3.38 7.92 26.89
CA CYS A 5 -4.60 8.23 27.64
C CYS A 5 -4.46 9.40 28.63
N LEU A 6 -3.24 9.90 28.85
CA LEU A 6 -2.92 10.98 29.79
C LEU A 6 -3.28 10.64 31.25
N LEU A 7 -3.47 9.36 31.57
CA LEU A 7 -3.75 8.88 32.92
C LEU A 7 -2.49 8.41 33.63
N ARG A 8 -2.48 8.55 34.96
CA ARG A 8 -1.43 7.99 35.83
C ARG A 8 -1.75 6.53 36.14
N HIS A 9 -0.78 5.66 35.89
CA HIS A 9 -0.83 4.24 36.23
C HIS A 9 0.40 3.85 37.04
N SER A 10 0.32 2.73 37.73
CA SER A 10 1.45 2.10 38.41
C SER A 10 2.48 1.57 37.40
N LYS A 11 3.74 1.40 37.83
CA LYS A 11 4.86 1.05 36.92
C LYS A 11 4.68 -0.31 36.22
N ASP A 12 4.03 -1.26 36.89
CA ASP A 12 3.69 -2.59 36.39
C ASP A 12 2.70 -2.59 35.21
N ARG A 13 1.99 -1.47 35.00
CA ARG A 13 1.06 -1.31 33.86
C ARG A 13 1.76 -0.88 32.57
N PHE A 14 3.07 -0.71 32.58
CA PHE A 14 3.85 -0.30 31.41
C PHE A 14 4.75 -1.47 30.98
N PRO A 15 4.36 -2.23 29.94
CA PRO A 15 5.19 -3.31 29.43
C PRO A 15 6.50 -2.75 28.86
N GLU A 16 7.57 -3.53 28.95
CA GLU A 16 8.84 -3.23 28.29
C GLU A 16 8.74 -3.61 26.81
N ILE A 17 9.22 -2.73 25.93
CA ILE A 17 9.24 -2.93 24.49
C ILE A 17 10.68 -3.22 24.09
N MET A 18 10.91 -4.29 23.33
CA MET A 18 12.28 -4.71 23.00
C MET A 18 12.97 -3.77 22.01
N THR A 19 12.20 -3.10 21.15
CA THR A 19 12.73 -2.34 20.00
C THR A 19 12.90 -0.85 20.28
N CYS A 20 12.35 -0.31 21.38
CA CYS A 20 12.50 1.09 21.76
C CYS A 20 12.26 1.32 23.27
N HIS A 21 12.52 2.54 23.76
CA HIS A 21 12.38 2.88 25.19
C HIS A 21 11.08 3.64 25.54
N HIS A 22 10.17 3.79 24.57
CA HIS A 22 8.88 4.46 24.77
C HIS A 22 7.94 3.64 25.65
N ARG A 23 7.01 4.31 26.34
CA ARG A 23 6.19 3.66 27.38
C ARG A 23 4.75 4.14 27.30
N SER A 24 3.87 3.20 26.99
CA SER A 24 2.42 3.38 27.04
C SER A 24 1.81 2.33 27.95
N CYS A 25 0.68 2.63 28.59
CA CYS A 25 0.06 1.65 29.47
C CYS A 25 -0.49 0.45 28.66
N VAL A 26 -0.52 -0.72 29.29
CA VAL A 26 -0.89 -2.00 28.66
C VAL A 26 -2.27 -1.96 28.02
N ASP A 27 -3.24 -1.23 28.59
CA ASP A 27 -4.58 -1.14 28.02
C ASP A 27 -4.61 -0.35 26.72
N CYS A 28 -3.88 0.78 26.67
CA CYS A 28 -3.76 1.58 25.46
C CYS A 28 -3.01 0.81 24.37
N LEU A 29 -1.92 0.13 24.71
CA LEU A 29 -1.19 -0.70 23.75
C LEU A 29 -2.04 -1.86 23.25
N ARG A 30 -2.77 -2.54 24.14
CA ARG A 30 -3.67 -3.62 23.73
C ARG A 30 -4.78 -3.12 22.80
N GLN A 31 -5.38 -1.98 23.10
CA GLN A 31 -6.39 -1.38 22.22
C GLN A 31 -5.80 -0.99 20.86
N TYR A 32 -4.61 -0.39 20.85
CA TYR A 32 -3.89 -0.05 19.64
C TYR A 32 -3.60 -1.30 18.78
N LEU A 33 -3.03 -2.35 19.37
CA LEU A 33 -2.74 -3.61 18.68
C LEU A 33 -4.03 -4.24 18.11
N ARG A 34 -5.14 -4.22 18.87
CA ARG A 34 -6.44 -4.72 18.40
C ARG A 34 -6.92 -3.99 17.15
N ILE A 35 -6.87 -2.66 17.16
CA ILE A 35 -7.28 -1.83 16.02
C ILE A 35 -6.41 -2.16 14.81
N GLU A 36 -5.08 -2.14 14.97
CA GLU A 36 -4.14 -2.41 13.88
C GLU A 36 -4.36 -3.81 13.26
N ILE A 37 -4.48 -4.85 14.09
CA ILE A 37 -4.73 -6.22 13.62
C ILE A 37 -6.11 -6.32 12.94
N SER A 38 -7.15 -5.73 13.53
CA SER A 38 -8.51 -5.80 12.98
C SER A 38 -8.63 -5.10 11.61
N GLU A 39 -7.80 -4.10 11.36
CA GLU A 39 -7.75 -3.36 10.09
C GLU A 39 -6.67 -3.93 9.14
N SER A 40 -6.20 -5.16 9.39
CA SER A 40 -5.15 -5.87 8.63
C SER A 40 -3.82 -5.12 8.51
N ARG A 41 -3.51 -4.20 9.43
CA ARG A 41 -2.23 -3.49 9.48
C ARG A 41 -1.26 -4.23 10.39
N VAL A 42 -0.42 -5.06 9.80
CA VAL A 42 0.48 -5.97 10.55
C VAL A 42 1.92 -5.49 10.71
N ASN A 43 2.35 -4.47 9.96
CA ASN A 43 3.63 -3.81 10.19
C ASN A 43 3.50 -2.77 11.32
N ILE A 44 3.14 -3.24 12.51
CA ILE A 44 2.77 -2.39 13.64
C ILE A 44 4.02 -1.71 14.21
N SER A 45 4.02 -0.38 14.22
CA SER A 45 5.06 0.44 14.85
C SER A 45 4.65 0.92 16.23
N CYS A 46 5.64 1.34 17.03
CA CYS A 46 5.43 2.03 18.29
C CYS A 46 4.52 3.26 18.09
N PRO A 47 3.59 3.57 19.01
CA PRO A 47 2.76 4.79 18.89
C PRO A 47 3.56 6.10 18.98
N GLU A 48 4.78 6.05 19.51
CA GLU A 48 5.63 7.22 19.75
C GLU A 48 6.80 7.35 18.76
N CYS A 49 7.13 6.28 18.01
CA CYS A 49 8.22 6.30 17.03
C CYS A 49 8.03 5.32 15.87
N SER A 50 8.90 5.39 14.87
CA SER A 50 8.80 4.55 13.67
C SER A 50 9.24 3.09 13.87
N GLU A 51 9.82 2.74 15.02
CA GLU A 51 10.31 1.38 15.29
C GLU A 51 9.17 0.37 15.33
N ARG A 52 9.39 -0.80 14.72
CA ARG A 52 8.39 -1.88 14.67
C ARG A 52 8.34 -2.64 15.99
N PHE A 53 7.16 -3.09 16.39
CA PHE A 53 7.05 -4.03 17.50
C PHE A 53 7.67 -5.37 17.14
N ASN A 54 8.34 -5.99 18.11
CA ASN A 54 8.70 -7.40 18.01
C ASN A 54 7.42 -8.25 18.11
N PRO A 55 7.21 -9.28 17.27
CA PRO A 55 6.06 -10.19 17.39
C PRO A 55 5.90 -10.82 18.79
N HIS A 56 7.01 -10.99 19.52
CA HIS A 56 6.99 -11.44 20.92
C HIS A 56 6.26 -10.44 21.83
N ASP A 57 6.58 -9.15 21.72
CA ASP A 57 5.94 -8.08 22.50
C ASP A 57 4.46 -7.99 22.17
N ILE A 58 4.10 -8.11 20.88
CA ILE A 58 2.69 -8.11 20.44
C ILE A 58 1.93 -9.24 21.13
N ARG A 59 2.48 -10.47 21.12
CA ARG A 59 1.87 -11.64 21.77
C ARG A 59 1.65 -11.42 23.26
N LEU A 60 2.67 -10.94 23.97
CA LEU A 60 2.61 -10.71 25.43
C LEU A 60 1.62 -9.61 25.81
N ILE A 61 1.63 -8.48 25.09
CA ILE A 61 0.76 -7.33 25.39
C ILE A 61 -0.70 -7.66 25.06
N LEU A 62 -0.92 -8.27 23.89
CA LEU A 62 -2.24 -8.58 23.39
C LEU A 62 -2.96 -9.61 24.27
N ASN A 63 -2.27 -10.71 24.60
CA ASN A 63 -2.78 -11.83 25.40
C ASN A 63 -4.15 -12.35 24.88
N ASP A 64 -4.24 -12.53 23.56
CA ASP A 64 -5.44 -12.97 22.84
C ASP A 64 -4.99 -13.84 21.66
N ASP A 65 -5.11 -15.17 21.82
CA ASP A 65 -4.59 -16.13 20.83
C ASP A 65 -5.33 -16.04 19.48
N ILE A 66 -6.62 -15.72 19.49
CA ILE A 66 -7.43 -15.60 18.27
C ILE A 66 -6.96 -14.41 17.43
N LEU A 67 -6.70 -13.27 18.08
CA LEU A 67 -6.16 -12.11 17.36
C LEU A 67 -4.69 -12.32 16.96
N MET A 68 -3.90 -13.05 17.75
CA MET A 68 -2.54 -13.42 17.34
C MET A 68 -2.53 -14.31 16.10
N GLU A 69 -3.44 -15.28 16.00
CA GLU A 69 -3.57 -16.12 14.79
C GLU A 69 -3.90 -15.27 13.55
N LYS A 70 -4.82 -14.30 13.70
CA LYS A 70 -5.11 -13.34 12.62
C LYS A 70 -3.91 -12.47 12.25
N TYR A 71 -3.15 -12.01 13.25
CA TYR A 71 -1.93 -11.25 13.01
C TYR A 71 -0.92 -12.07 12.19
N GLU A 72 -0.70 -13.32 12.57
CA GLU A 72 0.22 -14.24 11.86
C GLU A 72 -0.27 -14.56 10.45
N GLU A 73 -1.58 -14.81 10.27
CA GLU A 73 -2.19 -15.02 8.96
C GLU A 73 -2.00 -13.80 8.05
N PHE A 74 -2.28 -12.59 8.54
CA PHE A 74 -2.12 -11.36 7.79
C PHE A 74 -0.65 -11.04 7.47
N MET A 75 0.28 -11.35 8.39
CA MET A 75 1.72 -11.25 8.16
C MET A 75 2.17 -12.19 7.03
N LEU A 76 1.76 -13.45 7.10
CA LEU A 76 2.05 -14.45 6.06
C LEU A 76 1.46 -14.03 4.72
N ARG A 77 0.20 -13.56 4.73
CA ARG A 77 -0.48 -13.08 3.54
C ARG A 77 0.27 -11.95 2.87
N ARG A 78 0.72 -10.97 3.64
CA ARG A 78 1.49 -9.82 3.13
C ARG A 78 2.78 -10.25 2.45
N TRP A 79 3.50 -11.21 3.03
CA TRP A 79 4.71 -11.78 2.46
C TRP A 79 4.46 -12.54 1.16
N LEU A 80 3.51 -13.47 1.18
CA LEU A 80 3.19 -14.33 0.04
C LEU A 80 2.59 -13.56 -1.14
N VAL A 81 1.89 -12.44 -0.91
CA VAL A 81 1.38 -11.60 -2.02
C VAL A 81 2.51 -10.97 -2.85
N ALA A 82 3.70 -10.82 -2.28
CA ALA A 82 4.87 -10.33 -3.03
C ALA A 82 5.46 -11.41 -3.95
N ASP A 83 5.17 -12.69 -3.71
CA ASP A 83 5.61 -13.79 -4.56
C ASP A 83 4.80 -13.81 -5.87
N PRO A 84 5.46 -13.70 -7.05
CA PRO A 84 4.79 -13.65 -8.35
C PRO A 84 4.08 -14.95 -8.73
N ASP A 85 4.42 -16.08 -8.11
CA ASP A 85 3.86 -17.41 -8.38
C ASP A 85 2.81 -17.82 -7.34
N CYS A 86 2.68 -17.05 -6.25
CA CYS A 86 1.66 -17.26 -5.24
C CYS A 86 0.26 -16.78 -5.69
N ARG A 87 -0.75 -17.63 -5.50
CA ARG A 87 -2.15 -17.34 -5.81
C ARG A 87 -3.06 -17.70 -4.64
N TRP A 88 -3.79 -16.69 -4.16
CA TRP A 88 -4.78 -16.84 -3.10
C TRP A 88 -6.07 -17.41 -3.66
N CYS A 89 -6.66 -18.35 -2.93
CA CYS A 89 -7.99 -18.86 -3.21
C CYS A 89 -9.01 -17.70 -3.13
N PRO A 90 -9.86 -17.50 -4.16
CA PRO A 90 -10.85 -16.43 -4.16
C PRO A 90 -12.11 -16.75 -3.35
N ALA A 91 -12.21 -17.95 -2.78
CA ALA A 91 -13.35 -18.32 -1.94
C ALA A 91 -13.40 -17.44 -0.68
N PRO A 92 -14.59 -16.93 -0.29
CA PRO A 92 -14.77 -16.20 0.96
C PRO A 92 -14.23 -17.01 2.14
N ASP A 93 -13.53 -16.35 3.05
CA ASP A 93 -13.02 -16.92 4.32
C ASP A 93 -12.11 -18.16 4.17
N CYS A 94 -11.60 -18.44 2.97
CA CYS A 94 -10.72 -19.58 2.73
C CYS A 94 -9.28 -19.30 3.15
N GLY A 95 -8.67 -18.15 2.83
CA GLY A 95 -7.29 -17.86 3.25
C GLY A 95 -6.21 -18.87 2.80
N TYR A 96 -6.51 -19.81 1.89
CA TYR A 96 -5.52 -20.77 1.37
C TYR A 96 -4.79 -20.19 0.16
N ALA A 97 -3.48 -20.42 0.07
CA ALA A 97 -2.66 -19.98 -1.05
C ALA A 97 -1.99 -21.17 -1.74
N VAL A 98 -1.83 -21.08 -3.06
CA VAL A 98 -1.12 -22.06 -3.90
C VAL A 98 0.07 -21.37 -4.54
N ILE A 99 1.27 -21.93 -4.41
CA ILE A 99 2.46 -21.50 -5.15
C ILE A 99 2.59 -22.42 -6.37
N ALA A 100 2.45 -21.85 -7.56
CA ALA A 100 2.44 -22.62 -8.80
C ALA A 100 3.55 -22.17 -9.75
N PHE A 101 4.49 -23.08 -10.04
CA PHE A 101 5.64 -22.83 -10.93
C PHE A 101 5.39 -23.33 -12.36
N GLY A 102 6.09 -22.77 -13.35
CA GLY A 102 6.18 -23.36 -14.70
C GLY A 102 4.90 -23.32 -15.55
N CYS A 103 3.97 -22.42 -15.22
CA CYS A 103 2.64 -22.37 -15.81
C CYS A 103 2.60 -21.53 -17.11
N ALA A 104 2.90 -22.13 -18.27
CA ALA A 104 2.90 -21.43 -19.56
C ALA A 104 1.48 -21.17 -20.14
N SER A 105 0.50 -22.01 -19.82
CA SER A 105 -0.86 -22.00 -20.42
C SER A 105 -1.95 -21.88 -19.34
N CYS A 106 -2.28 -20.65 -18.95
CA CYS A 106 -3.45 -20.26 -18.12
C CYS A 106 -4.06 -21.39 -17.24
N PRO A 107 -3.30 -22.03 -16.34
CA PRO A 107 -3.76 -23.29 -15.77
C PRO A 107 -4.86 -23.06 -14.75
N LYS A 108 -5.75 -24.05 -14.71
CA LYS A 108 -6.74 -24.20 -13.65
C LYS A 108 -6.02 -24.61 -12.37
N LEU A 109 -6.17 -23.81 -11.32
CA LEU A 109 -5.74 -24.14 -9.98
C LEU A 109 -6.93 -24.65 -9.18
N THR A 110 -6.68 -25.59 -8.27
CA THR A 110 -7.68 -26.09 -7.32
C THR A 110 -7.19 -25.82 -5.90
N CYS A 111 -8.06 -25.30 -5.06
CA CYS A 111 -7.74 -25.06 -3.66
C CYS A 111 -7.49 -26.38 -2.92
N GLY A 112 -6.33 -26.49 -2.26
CA GLY A 112 -5.94 -27.67 -1.47
C GLY A 112 -6.53 -27.73 -0.07
N ARG A 113 -7.28 -26.71 0.38
CA ARG A 113 -7.96 -26.73 1.67
C ARG A 113 -9.10 -27.75 1.64
N GLU A 114 -9.11 -28.65 2.61
CA GLU A 114 -10.20 -29.60 2.82
C GLU A 114 -11.55 -28.86 2.93
N GLY A 115 -12.55 -29.33 2.18
CA GLY A 115 -13.89 -28.74 2.15
C GLY A 115 -14.05 -27.47 1.29
N CYS A 116 -12.98 -26.89 0.73
CA CYS A 116 -13.10 -25.72 -0.15
C CYS A 116 -13.29 -26.09 -1.62
N GLY A 117 -12.35 -26.86 -2.20
CA GLY A 117 -12.42 -27.35 -3.58
C GLY A 117 -12.53 -26.27 -4.68
N THR A 118 -12.40 -24.99 -4.33
CA THR A 118 -12.62 -23.88 -5.27
C THR A 118 -11.58 -23.89 -6.37
N GLU A 119 -12.04 -23.81 -7.61
CA GLU A 119 -11.18 -23.73 -8.80
C GLU A 119 -11.02 -22.27 -9.23
N PHE A 120 -9.80 -21.86 -9.56
CA PHE A 120 -9.48 -20.48 -9.91
C PHE A 120 -8.37 -20.38 -10.95
N CYS A 121 -8.36 -19.25 -11.67
CA CYS A 121 -7.43 -18.98 -12.76
C CYS A 121 -6.10 -18.44 -12.24
N TYR A 122 -4.98 -19.03 -12.68
CA TYR A 122 -3.64 -18.53 -12.37
C TYR A 122 -3.44 -17.07 -12.84
N HIS A 123 -3.90 -16.68 -14.03
CA HIS A 123 -3.60 -15.34 -14.58
C HIS A 123 -4.44 -14.23 -13.98
N CYS A 124 -5.77 -14.40 -13.91
CA CYS A 124 -6.65 -13.34 -13.40
C CYS A 124 -6.98 -13.44 -11.91
N LYS A 125 -6.60 -14.54 -11.25
CA LYS A 125 -6.83 -14.78 -9.81
C LYS A 125 -8.32 -14.84 -9.42
N GLN A 126 -9.21 -15.05 -10.38
CA GLN A 126 -10.66 -15.15 -10.17
C GLN A 126 -11.13 -16.60 -10.31
N ILE A 127 -12.38 -16.85 -9.93
CA ILE A 127 -13.06 -18.15 -10.14
C ILE A 127 -12.81 -18.65 -11.57
N TRP A 128 -12.54 -19.95 -11.68
CA TRP A 128 -12.21 -20.60 -12.93
C TRP A 128 -13.30 -20.37 -13.99
N HIS A 129 -12.86 -19.98 -15.18
CA HIS A 129 -13.73 -19.63 -16.31
C HIS A 129 -13.34 -20.46 -17.55
N PRO A 130 -13.92 -21.66 -17.72
CA PRO A 130 -13.59 -22.52 -18.85
C PRO A 130 -14.01 -21.86 -20.17
N ASN A 131 -13.22 -22.08 -21.23
CA ASN A 131 -13.51 -21.64 -22.60
C ASN A 131 -13.64 -20.12 -22.80
N GLN A 132 -13.19 -19.31 -21.82
CA GLN A 132 -13.21 -17.86 -21.90
C GLN A 132 -11.84 -17.28 -21.61
N THR A 133 -11.51 -16.16 -22.27
CA THR A 133 -10.36 -15.35 -21.88
C THR A 133 -10.63 -14.66 -20.54
N CYS A 134 -9.57 -14.31 -19.82
CA CYS A 134 -9.68 -13.56 -18.56
C CYS A 134 -10.45 -12.24 -18.73
N ASP A 135 -10.34 -11.61 -19.90
CA ASP A 135 -11.03 -10.35 -20.21
C ASP A 135 -12.52 -10.54 -20.47
N ALA A 136 -12.89 -11.59 -21.21
CA ALA A 136 -14.31 -11.94 -21.40
C ALA A 136 -14.99 -12.25 -20.06
N ALA A 137 -14.37 -13.08 -19.23
CA ALA A 137 -14.88 -13.43 -17.91
C ALA A 137 -14.99 -12.19 -16.98
N ARG A 138 -14.08 -11.22 -17.11
CA ARG A 138 -14.13 -9.96 -16.37
C ARG A 138 -15.31 -9.09 -16.80
N GLN A 139 -15.54 -8.98 -18.12
CA GLN A 139 -16.67 -8.22 -18.67
C GLN A 139 -18.01 -8.83 -18.24
N GLU A 140 -18.13 -10.16 -18.30
CA GLU A 140 -19.32 -10.88 -17.86
C GLU A 140 -19.64 -10.61 -16.38
N ARG A 141 -18.64 -10.72 -15.50
CA ARG A 141 -18.80 -10.38 -14.06
C ARG A 141 -19.26 -8.94 -13.86
N ALA A 142 -18.66 -7.98 -14.58
CA ALA A 142 -19.04 -6.57 -14.48
C ALA A 142 -20.50 -6.31 -14.91
N GLN A 143 -20.98 -7.00 -15.95
CA GLN A 143 -22.37 -6.92 -16.40
C GLN A 143 -23.34 -7.52 -15.37
N SER A 144 -23.01 -8.67 -14.78
CA SER A 144 -23.84 -9.33 -13.76
C SER A 144 -24.04 -8.45 -12.51
N LEU A 145 -23.00 -7.72 -12.08
CA LEU A 145 -23.07 -6.78 -10.97
C LEU A 145 -23.98 -5.59 -11.29
N ARG A 146 -23.90 -5.03 -12.51
CA ARG A 146 -24.80 -3.95 -12.97
C ARG A 146 -26.27 -4.39 -12.96
N LEU A 147 -26.56 -5.60 -13.44
CA LEU A 147 -27.92 -6.17 -13.45
C LEU A 147 -28.48 -6.38 -12.05
N ARG A 148 -27.65 -6.81 -11.09
CA ARG A 148 -28.05 -6.91 -9.67
C ARG A 148 -28.36 -5.54 -9.06
N THR A 149 -27.55 -4.52 -9.34
CA THR A 149 -27.81 -3.15 -8.86
C THR A 149 -29.12 -2.60 -9.40
N ILE A 150 -29.45 -2.86 -10.67
CA ILE A 150 -30.72 -2.41 -11.30
C ILE A 150 -31.94 -3.09 -10.67
N ARG A 151 -31.85 -4.39 -10.31
CA ARG A 151 -32.97 -5.11 -9.68
C ARG A 151 -33.22 -4.71 -8.22
N SER A 152 -32.21 -4.23 -7.51
CA SER A 152 -32.33 -3.81 -6.11
C SER A 152 -32.70 -2.32 -5.94
N SER A 153 -32.82 -1.55 -7.03
CA SER A 153 -33.14 -0.12 -6.97
C SER A 153 -34.58 0.18 -7.40
N SER A 154 -35.53 -0.13 -6.51
CA SER A 154 -36.83 0.57 -6.42
C SER A 154 -36.74 1.88 -5.61
N ILE A 155 -35.52 2.35 -5.32
CA ILE A 155 -35.26 3.66 -4.72
C ILE A 155 -34.50 4.48 -5.77
N SER A 156 -35.19 5.49 -6.29
CA SER A 156 -34.70 6.48 -7.22
C SER A 156 -33.60 7.31 -6.56
N TYR A 157 -32.34 6.90 -6.73
CA TYR A 157 -31.21 7.81 -6.58
C TYR A 157 -30.82 8.29 -7.98
N SER A 158 -31.09 9.56 -8.23
CA SER A 158 -30.70 10.30 -9.43
C SER A 158 -29.20 10.12 -9.70
N GLN A 159 -28.93 9.40 -10.78
CA GLN A 159 -27.80 9.51 -11.70
C GLN A 159 -26.71 10.56 -11.34
N GLU A 160 -25.89 10.27 -10.34
CA GLU A 160 -24.56 10.87 -10.14
C GLU A 160 -23.49 9.76 -10.27
N SER A 161 -23.58 8.99 -11.34
CA SER A 161 -22.78 7.78 -11.59
C SER A 161 -21.32 8.04 -11.99
N GLY A 162 -20.79 9.23 -11.70
CA GLY A 162 -19.39 9.60 -11.96
C GLY A 162 -18.54 9.77 -10.70
N ALA A 163 -19.14 10.11 -9.56
CA ALA A 163 -18.39 10.44 -8.34
C ALA A 163 -17.99 9.20 -7.52
N ALA A 164 -18.92 8.26 -7.31
CA ALA A 164 -18.70 7.09 -6.44
C ALA A 164 -17.64 6.10 -6.97
N ALA A 165 -17.41 6.05 -8.29
CA ALA A 165 -16.45 5.13 -8.90
C ALA A 165 -14.99 5.59 -8.74
N ASP A 166 -14.75 6.88 -8.51
CA ASP A 166 -13.40 7.44 -8.38
C ASP A 166 -12.90 7.40 -6.92
N ASP A 167 -13.79 7.15 -5.96
CA ASP A 167 -13.49 7.00 -4.53
C ASP A 167 -12.99 5.60 -4.17
N ILE A 168 -13.29 4.57 -4.97
CA ILE A 168 -12.94 3.16 -4.71
C ILE A 168 -12.10 2.59 -5.85
N LYS A 169 -10.86 2.18 -5.59
CA LYS A 169 -9.96 1.61 -6.60
C LYS A 169 -9.27 0.33 -6.08
N PRO A 170 -9.02 -0.66 -6.95
CA PRO A 170 -8.33 -1.88 -6.55
C PRO A 170 -6.82 -1.65 -6.41
N CYS A 171 -6.22 -2.12 -5.32
CA CYS A 171 -4.78 -2.14 -5.13
C CYS A 171 -4.06 -2.78 -6.35
N PRO A 172 -2.97 -2.17 -6.88
CA PRO A 172 -2.32 -2.70 -8.08
C PRO A 172 -1.62 -4.04 -7.87
N ARG A 173 -1.27 -4.39 -6.62
CA ARG A 173 -0.61 -5.66 -6.29
C ARG A 173 -1.61 -6.76 -5.92
N CYS A 174 -2.50 -6.48 -4.96
CA CYS A 174 -3.38 -7.49 -4.37
C CYS A 174 -4.85 -7.38 -4.79
N ALA A 175 -5.23 -6.35 -5.55
CA ALA A 175 -6.59 -6.05 -5.97
C ALA A 175 -7.61 -5.78 -4.85
N ALA A 176 -7.19 -5.70 -3.58
CA ALA A 176 -8.05 -5.24 -2.48
C ALA A 176 -8.62 -3.87 -2.81
N TYR A 177 -9.92 -3.68 -2.60
CA TYR A 177 -10.56 -2.39 -2.81
C TYR A 177 -10.14 -1.39 -1.74
N ILE A 178 -9.65 -0.24 -2.18
CA ILE A 178 -9.18 0.85 -1.34
C ILE A 178 -10.07 2.05 -1.58
N ILE A 179 -10.48 2.71 -0.50
CA ILE A 179 -11.27 3.93 -0.54
C ILE A 179 -10.36 5.12 -0.23
N LYS A 180 -10.46 6.20 -1.01
CA LYS A 180 -9.80 7.47 -0.74
C LYS A 180 -10.82 8.60 -0.77
N MET A 181 -10.73 9.51 0.19
CA MET A 181 -11.50 10.75 0.15
C MET A 181 -10.99 11.65 -0.99
N ASN A 182 -11.91 12.20 -1.79
CA ASN A 182 -11.60 13.05 -2.94
C ASN A 182 -11.40 14.54 -2.58
N ASP A 183 -10.70 14.80 -1.48
CA ASP A 183 -10.39 16.13 -0.94
C ASP A 183 -9.12 16.77 -1.53
N GLY A 184 -8.34 16.01 -2.32
CA GLY A 184 -7.06 16.45 -2.86
C GLY A 184 -5.85 16.11 -1.98
N SER A 185 -6.07 15.26 -0.97
CA SER A 185 -5.05 14.66 -0.11
C SER A 185 -4.00 13.84 -0.87
N CYS A 186 -2.99 13.40 -0.14
CA CYS A 186 -1.81 12.67 -0.62
C CYS A 186 -2.17 11.56 -1.61
N ASN A 187 -1.48 11.51 -2.74
CA ASN A 187 -1.63 10.44 -3.73
C ASN A 187 -0.71 9.24 -3.49
N HIS A 188 0.23 9.35 -2.54
CA HIS A 188 1.08 8.25 -2.10
C HIS A 188 0.33 7.41 -1.06
N MET A 189 -0.29 6.32 -1.50
CA MET A 189 -1.11 5.46 -0.67
C MET A 189 -0.38 4.17 -0.35
N THR A 190 -0.66 3.60 0.83
CA THR A 190 -0.16 2.29 1.23
C THR A 190 -1.34 1.33 1.37
N CYS A 191 -1.29 0.19 0.70
CA CYS A 191 -2.32 -0.84 0.86
C CYS A 191 -2.23 -1.48 2.24
N ALA A 192 -3.29 -1.46 3.05
CA ALA A 192 -3.30 -2.13 4.36
C ALA A 192 -3.03 -3.64 4.25
N VAL A 193 -3.66 -4.31 3.28
CA VAL A 193 -3.56 -5.76 3.07
C VAL A 193 -2.16 -6.23 2.65
N CYS A 194 -1.63 -5.73 1.54
CA CYS A 194 -0.35 -6.22 0.99
C CYS A 194 0.83 -5.30 1.21
N GLY A 195 0.60 -4.09 1.71
CA GLY A 195 1.68 -3.15 2.03
C GLY A 195 2.32 -2.43 0.87
N CYS A 196 1.91 -2.67 -0.37
CA CYS A 196 2.50 -1.95 -1.49
C CYS A 196 2.20 -0.45 -1.37
N GLU A 197 3.22 0.36 -1.65
CA GLU A 197 3.08 1.81 -1.83
C GLU A 197 2.75 2.07 -3.29
N PHE A 198 1.66 2.79 -3.53
CA PHE A 198 1.15 3.00 -4.88
C PHE A 198 0.52 4.38 -5.04
N CYS A 199 0.48 4.84 -6.29
CA CYS A 199 -0.07 6.14 -6.64
C CYS A 199 -1.56 6.03 -6.96
N TRP A 200 -2.41 6.75 -6.22
CA TRP A 200 -3.87 6.76 -6.43
C TRP A 200 -4.30 7.21 -7.83
N LEU A 201 -3.52 8.11 -8.45
CA LEU A 201 -3.88 8.70 -9.73
C LEU A 201 -3.71 7.72 -10.90
N CYS A 202 -2.71 6.83 -10.83
CA CYS A 202 -2.39 5.93 -11.95
C CYS A 202 -2.46 4.45 -11.59
N MET A 203 -2.69 4.11 -10.32
CA MET A 203 -2.73 2.75 -9.81
C MET A 203 -1.49 1.94 -10.19
N LYS A 204 -0.32 2.53 -9.97
CA LYS A 204 0.98 1.86 -10.13
C LYS A 204 1.77 1.95 -8.83
N GLU A 205 2.59 0.93 -8.57
CA GLU A 205 3.54 0.96 -7.48
C GLU A 205 4.49 2.15 -7.62
N ILE A 206 4.80 2.78 -6.50
CA ILE A 206 5.64 3.97 -6.45
C ILE A 206 7.11 3.54 -6.45
N SER A 207 7.88 4.19 -7.32
CA SER A 207 9.34 4.17 -7.28
C SER A 207 9.85 5.53 -6.81
N ASP A 208 11.13 5.62 -6.42
CA ASP A 208 11.76 6.84 -5.89
C ASP A 208 11.57 8.08 -6.80
N LEU A 209 11.44 7.87 -8.11
CA LEU A 209 11.29 8.93 -9.10
C LEU A 209 9.85 9.14 -9.60
N HIS A 210 8.85 8.48 -9.00
CA HIS A 210 7.47 8.47 -9.51
C HIS A 210 6.87 9.88 -9.66
N TYR A 211 7.10 10.75 -8.66
CA TYR A 211 6.58 12.13 -8.61
C TYR A 211 7.55 13.17 -9.21
N LEU A 212 8.76 12.74 -9.60
CA LEU A 212 9.79 13.59 -10.21
C LEU A 212 9.68 13.61 -11.76
N SER A 213 8.58 13.06 -12.31
CA SER A 213 8.03 13.14 -13.68
C SER A 213 8.84 12.51 -14.84
N PRO A 214 8.34 11.36 -15.32
CA PRO A 214 7.71 11.31 -16.66
C PRO A 214 6.21 10.96 -16.64
N SER A 215 5.71 10.42 -15.52
CA SER A 215 4.32 9.96 -15.38
C SER A 215 3.31 11.11 -15.37
N GLY A 216 3.74 12.30 -14.95
CA GLY A 216 2.91 13.48 -14.68
C GLY A 216 1.93 13.31 -13.52
N CYS A 217 2.10 12.32 -12.65
CA CYS A 217 1.35 12.22 -11.40
C CYS A 217 1.91 13.22 -10.38
N THR A 218 1.03 13.84 -9.59
CA THR A 218 1.42 14.78 -8.53
C THR A 218 1.25 14.15 -7.16
N PHE A 219 2.10 14.56 -6.22
CA PHE A 219 2.00 14.12 -4.83
C PHE A 219 0.68 14.58 -4.19
N TRP A 220 0.24 15.81 -4.50
CA TRP A 220 -1.01 16.41 -4.04
C TRP A 220 -1.98 16.68 -5.20
N GLY A 221 -3.28 16.74 -4.90
CA GLY A 221 -4.33 17.12 -5.85
C GLY A 221 -5.04 15.94 -6.51
N LYS A 222 -6.06 16.24 -7.32
CA LYS A 222 -7.06 15.27 -7.78
C LYS A 222 -6.75 14.61 -9.13
N LYS A 223 -5.87 15.20 -9.94
CA LYS A 223 -5.62 14.77 -11.34
C LYS A 223 -4.14 14.85 -11.71
N PRO A 224 -3.65 13.94 -12.57
CA PRO A 224 -2.35 14.09 -13.19
C PRO A 224 -2.24 15.37 -14.02
N TRP A 225 -1.01 15.79 -14.30
CA TRP A 225 -0.73 16.86 -15.24
C TRP A 225 -1.30 16.58 -16.63
N SER A 226 -1.81 17.65 -17.26
CA SER A 226 -2.22 17.60 -18.66
C SER A 226 -1.01 17.32 -19.56
N ARG A 227 -1.24 16.76 -20.75
CA ARG A 227 -0.16 16.48 -21.72
C ARG A 227 0.70 17.71 -22.01
N LYS A 228 0.08 18.89 -22.16
CA LYS A 228 0.77 20.16 -22.38
C LYS A 228 1.74 20.49 -21.24
N LYS A 229 1.29 20.32 -19.99
CA LYS A 229 2.11 20.58 -18.80
C LYS A 229 3.24 19.56 -18.65
N LYS A 230 2.99 18.28 -19.00
CA LYS A 230 4.04 17.25 -19.04
C LYS A 230 5.13 17.61 -20.05
N ILE A 231 4.75 17.96 -21.28
CA ILE A 231 5.68 18.34 -22.35
C ILE A 231 6.47 19.60 -21.97
N LEU A 232 5.79 20.63 -21.47
CA LEU A 232 6.44 21.88 -21.04
C LEU A 232 7.50 21.62 -19.97
N TRP A 233 7.17 20.79 -18.98
CA TRP A 233 8.12 20.43 -17.93
C TRP A 233 9.27 19.58 -18.46
N GLN A 234 9.00 18.58 -19.31
CA GLN A 234 10.05 17.76 -19.93
C GLN A 234 11.04 18.60 -20.74
N LEU A 235 10.55 19.54 -21.55
CA LEU A 235 11.39 20.48 -22.28
C LEU A 235 12.15 21.42 -21.33
N GLY A 236 11.47 21.92 -20.29
CA GLY A 236 12.08 22.77 -19.27
C GLY A 236 13.23 22.07 -18.54
N THR A 237 13.06 20.81 -18.14
CA THR A 237 14.10 20.03 -17.47
C THR A 237 15.23 19.66 -18.43
N LEU A 238 14.90 19.28 -19.67
CA LEU A 238 15.89 18.93 -20.71
C LEU A 238 16.84 20.08 -21.03
N VAL A 239 16.33 21.32 -21.09
CA VAL A 239 17.15 22.51 -21.37
C VAL A 239 17.74 23.10 -20.08
N GLY A 240 16.94 23.17 -19.02
CA GLY A 240 17.30 23.83 -17.77
C GLY A 240 18.31 23.04 -16.93
N ALA A 241 18.24 21.70 -16.91
CA ALA A 241 19.18 20.91 -16.11
C ALA A 241 20.63 21.00 -16.62
N PRO A 242 20.93 20.84 -17.93
CA PRO A 242 22.30 21.02 -18.42
C PRO A 242 22.85 22.43 -18.17
N VAL A 243 22.03 23.47 -18.38
CA VAL A 243 22.44 24.85 -18.15
C VAL A 243 22.68 25.11 -16.66
N GLY A 244 21.78 24.66 -15.80
CA GLY A 244 21.91 24.80 -14.35
C GLY A 244 23.14 24.06 -13.81
N ILE A 245 23.38 22.83 -14.26
CA ILE A 245 24.55 22.05 -13.89
C ILE A 245 25.83 22.73 -14.36
N ALA A 246 25.87 23.22 -15.61
CA ALA A 246 27.04 23.93 -16.15
C ALA A 246 27.35 25.22 -15.39
N LEU A 247 26.32 26.02 -15.04
CA LEU A 247 26.49 27.24 -14.25
C LEU A 247 26.98 26.95 -12.83
N ILE A 248 26.36 25.96 -12.15
CA ILE A 248 26.76 25.57 -10.80
C ILE A 248 28.20 25.03 -10.81
N ALA A 249 28.55 24.16 -11.75
CA ALA A 249 29.90 23.65 -11.90
C ALA A 249 30.90 24.79 -12.19
N GLY A 250 30.55 25.71 -13.08
CA GLY A 250 31.37 26.87 -13.43
C GLY A 250 31.65 27.82 -12.26
N ILE A 251 30.78 27.87 -11.25
CA ILE A 251 30.99 28.71 -10.04
C ILE A 251 31.63 27.90 -8.91
N ALA A 252 31.12 26.71 -8.63
CA ALA A 252 31.54 25.89 -7.50
C ALA A 252 32.96 25.35 -7.68
N ILE A 253 33.35 24.94 -8.90
CA ILE A 253 34.68 24.38 -9.15
C ILE A 253 35.78 25.44 -8.90
N PRO A 254 35.72 26.66 -9.48
CA PRO A 254 36.69 27.70 -9.15
C PRO A 254 36.67 28.12 -7.68
N ALA A 255 35.48 28.21 -7.05
CA ALA A 255 35.36 28.53 -5.64
C ALA A 255 36.04 27.48 -4.74
N MET A 256 35.93 26.19 -5.08
CA MET A 256 36.63 25.14 -4.34
C MET A 256 38.14 25.13 -4.63
N ILE A 257 38.55 25.25 -5.89
CA ILE A 257 39.97 25.21 -6.29
C ILE A 257 40.75 26.40 -5.75
N ILE A 258 40.17 27.60 -5.75
CA ILE A 258 40.86 28.83 -5.34
C ILE A 258 40.52 29.20 -3.89
N GLY A 259 39.25 29.10 -3.51
CA GLY A 259 38.77 29.56 -2.21
C GLY A 259 39.26 28.69 -1.05
N ILE A 260 39.33 27.36 -1.23
CA ILE A 260 39.79 26.46 -0.15
C ILE A 260 41.28 26.69 0.15
N PRO A 261 42.22 26.72 -0.82
CA PRO A 261 43.63 26.99 -0.53
C PRO A 261 43.89 28.38 0.08
N VAL A 262 43.20 29.43 -0.38
CA VAL A 262 43.34 30.78 0.19
C VAL A 262 42.82 30.84 1.63
N TYR A 263 41.69 30.17 1.91
CA TYR A 263 41.14 30.09 3.26
C TYR A 263 42.06 29.33 4.21
N VAL A 264 42.59 28.18 3.78
CA VAL A 264 43.55 27.38 4.57
C VAL A 264 44.85 28.16 4.78
N GLY A 265 45.39 28.80 3.74
CA GLY A 265 46.62 29.59 3.81
C GLY A 265 46.51 30.86 4.65
N ARG A 266 45.30 31.41 4.87
CA ARG A 266 45.06 32.52 5.83
C ARG A 266 44.94 32.08 7.29
N LYS A 267 44.76 30.78 7.53
CA LYS A 267 44.60 30.20 8.88
C LYS A 267 45.91 29.67 9.47
N VAL A 268 46.95 29.55 8.64
CA VAL A 268 48.35 29.25 9.02
C VAL A 268 49.08 30.57 9.20
#